data_AF-A0A2T7PFA0-F1
#
_entry.id   AF-A0A2T7PFA0-F1
#
_cell.length_a   1.000
_cell.length_b   1.000
_cell.length_c   1.000
_cell.angle_alpha   90.00
_cell.angle_beta   90.00
_cell.angle_gamma   90.00
#
_symmetry.space_group_name_H-M   'P 1'
#
loop_
_entity.id
_entity.type
_entity.pdbx_description
1 polymer ?
#
loop_
_entity_poly.entity_id
_entity_poly.type
_entity_poly.pdbx_seq_one_letter_code
_entity_poly.pdbx_strand_id
1 'polypeptide(L)'
;MELKVPKIPVCVAIACCGVALVFQLVAVGGSGWAVNKQAEIEIGLFRTCFRGECNDIQSSKQPDWFRATQAFSILGLLAIAGSLAVGILHAVLENTRVLCLLAIASCAASVVALLIEVAVFGGEMGDEIRATKDVSFGYGFILSIIACILSVFSLLGLLAIVESLCIGILHCFLENTSVLSPHALAACAAAEAHCMYSLLTKRYRRDKRRPEDGIGVFSAPKVPQGSRPLRHRLCLVSTAFQVAAVADSSWALSDEDLIGLFNECKSDPCDTGRLVESLEGVLHPGAADGDSQPLPGIGARCPPRQTHHPAACFRVLWRVRVPRSPVCVAIALCVQAAAFQLVTVAGIGWITYSAYNVGLFRECKSNTCVGVSDTKDWWKVTQAFSILGLFAITGTLAFGILQCFVEDSRVLSRCGIASCFTSVTFLVIEFSVFVGKTSAMSAYFSWGYGFVLSIIACILCFFTGVMFVADLHHSSPTVHGWQRE
;
A
#
# COMPACT_ATOMS: atom_id res chain seq x y z
N MET A 1 -25.16 9.21 10.83
CA MET A 1 -23.88 8.50 10.61
C MET A 1 -23.27 8.28 11.97
N GLU A 2 -23.32 7.05 12.48
CA GLU A 2 -22.58 6.70 13.69
C GLU A 2 -21.11 6.58 13.29
N LEU A 3 -20.26 7.51 13.74
CA LEU A 3 -18.83 7.42 13.55
C LEU A 3 -18.32 6.23 14.37
N LYS A 4 -18.11 5.10 13.69
CA LYS A 4 -17.52 3.92 14.32
C LYS A 4 -16.08 4.25 14.71
N VAL A 5 -15.76 4.07 15.99
CA VAL A 5 -14.43 4.36 16.52
C VAL A 5 -13.39 3.58 15.71
N PRO A 6 -12.44 4.26 15.04
CA PRO A 6 -11.41 3.58 14.26
C PRO A 6 -10.61 2.64 15.15
N LYS A 7 -10.24 1.48 14.61
CA LYS A 7 -9.42 0.51 15.32
C LYS A 7 -8.13 1.19 15.76
N ILE A 8 -7.76 1.04 17.04
CA ILE A 8 -6.53 1.59 17.67
C ILE A 8 -5.30 1.54 16.75
N PRO A 9 -4.96 0.43 16.05
CA PRO A 9 -3.79 0.39 15.16
C PRO A 9 -3.83 1.38 13.98
N VAL A 10 -5.01 1.71 13.45
CA VAL A 10 -5.17 2.70 12.36
C VAL A 10 -4.85 4.10 12.89
N CYS A 11 -5.37 4.44 14.08
CA CYS A 11 -5.12 5.74 14.70
C CYS A 11 -3.63 5.93 15.00
N VAL A 12 -2.95 4.89 15.49
CA VAL A 12 -1.52 4.90 15.75
C VAL A 12 -0.74 5.12 14.45
N ALA A 13 -1.07 4.41 13.37
CA ALA A 13 -0.42 4.58 12.08
C ALA A 13 -0.61 6.00 11.51
N ILE A 14 -1.82 6.57 11.60
CA ILE A 14 -2.10 7.95 11.16
C ILE A 14 -1.30 8.96 11.99
N ALA A 15 -1.26 8.79 13.31
CA ALA A 15 -0.47 9.65 14.19
C ALA A 15 1.02 9.60 13.86
N CYS A 16 1.57 8.39 13.64
CA CYS A 16 2.96 8.20 13.22
C CYS A 16 3.24 8.87 11.87
N CYS A 17 2.37 8.71 10.86
CA CYS A 17 2.51 9.40 9.57
C CYS A 17 2.45 10.93 9.72
N GLY A 18 1.59 11.45 10.59
CA GLY A 18 1.48 12.89 10.87
C GLY A 18 2.77 13.46 11.47
N VAL A 19 3.33 12.79 12.47
CA VAL A 19 4.60 13.20 13.09
C VAL A 19 5.77 13.05 12.11
N ALA A 20 5.81 11.95 11.35
CA ALA A 20 6.80 11.74 10.30
C ALA A 20 6.78 12.87 9.26
N LEU A 21 5.59 13.30 8.85
CA LEU A 21 5.42 14.39 7.89
C LEU A 21 5.99 15.70 8.41
N VAL A 22 5.72 16.05 9.68
CA VAL A 22 6.26 17.27 10.30
C VAL A 22 7.78 17.22 10.37
N PHE A 23 8.35 16.10 10.82
CA PHE A 23 9.80 15.95 10.90
C PHE A 23 10.47 15.99 9.52
N GLN A 24 9.90 15.33 8.52
CA GLN A 24 10.43 15.40 7.17
C GLN A 24 10.31 16.81 6.58
N LEU A 25 9.22 17.54 6.85
CA LEU A 25 9.05 18.92 6.38
C LEU A 25 10.08 19.86 7.00
N VAL A 26 10.35 19.71 8.31
CA VAL A 26 11.41 20.45 9.00
C VAL A 26 12.80 20.05 8.50
N ALA A 27 13.03 18.76 8.22
CA ALA A 27 14.28 18.29 7.63
C ALA A 27 14.49 18.91 6.24
N VAL A 28 13.52 18.77 5.33
CA VAL A 28 13.56 19.29 3.96
C VAL A 28 13.76 20.80 3.95
N GLY A 29 12.98 21.54 4.74
CA GLY A 29 13.00 23.01 4.74
C GLY A 29 14.12 23.65 5.58
N GLY A 30 14.72 22.89 6.49
CA GLY A 30 15.72 23.39 7.44
C GLY A 30 17.14 23.46 6.88
N SER A 31 18.00 24.21 7.57
CA SER A 31 19.41 24.41 7.25
C SER A 31 20.37 23.42 7.92
N GLY A 32 19.89 22.53 8.78
CA GLY A 32 20.77 21.71 9.62
C GLY A 32 20.99 20.28 9.17
N TRP A 33 21.27 20.00 7.89
CA TRP A 33 21.64 18.64 7.47
C TRP A 33 23.08 18.29 7.84
N ALA A 34 24.00 19.23 7.64
CA ALA A 34 25.37 19.19 8.14
C ALA A 34 25.70 20.52 8.82
N VAL A 35 26.49 20.46 9.89
CA VAL A 35 26.85 21.64 10.69
C VAL A 35 28.37 21.65 10.90
N ASN A 36 28.99 22.77 10.53
CA ASN A 36 30.35 23.10 10.90
C ASN A 36 30.29 24.14 12.04
N LYS A 37 30.59 23.69 13.26
CA LYS A 37 30.48 24.53 14.47
C LYS A 37 31.55 25.62 14.53
N GLN A 38 32.71 25.37 13.94
CA GLN A 38 33.83 26.30 14.02
C GLN A 38 33.68 27.46 13.04
N ALA A 39 33.08 27.19 11.87
CA ALA A 39 32.79 28.20 10.87
C ALA A 39 31.36 28.75 10.95
N GLU A 40 30.54 28.28 11.90
CA GLU A 40 29.12 28.66 12.07
C GLU A 40 28.32 28.49 10.76
N ILE A 41 28.56 27.37 10.07
CA ILE A 41 27.92 27.03 8.81
C ILE A 41 26.93 25.90 9.03
N GLU A 42 25.70 26.12 8.60
CA GLU A 42 24.67 25.09 8.54
C GLU A 42 24.32 24.84 7.07
N ILE A 43 24.48 23.60 6.62
CA ILE A 43 24.14 23.18 5.26
C ILE A 43 22.85 22.40 5.35
N GLY A 44 21.79 22.93 4.77
CA GLY A 44 20.50 22.25 4.61
C GLY A 44 20.37 21.66 3.22
N LEU A 45 19.21 21.07 2.95
CA LEU A 45 18.99 20.42 1.66
C LEU A 45 18.85 21.45 0.52
N PHE A 46 18.17 22.58 0.76
CA PHE A 46 17.94 23.62 -0.24
C PHE A 46 18.63 24.94 0.09
N ARG A 47 19.07 25.13 1.34
CA ARG A 47 19.63 26.38 1.85
C ARG A 47 20.89 26.13 2.65
N THR A 48 21.84 27.04 2.56
CA THR A 48 23.00 27.10 3.45
C THR A 48 22.95 28.38 4.24
N CYS A 49 23.16 28.30 5.55
CA CYS A 49 23.23 29.43 6.44
C CYS A 49 24.66 29.63 6.94
N PHE A 50 25.14 30.85 6.86
CA PHE A 50 26.44 31.28 7.39
C PHE A 50 26.19 32.38 8.42
N ARG A 51 26.53 32.13 9.69
CA ARG A 51 26.31 33.11 10.79
C ARG A 51 24.88 33.66 10.87
N GLY A 52 23.90 32.80 10.61
CA GLY A 52 22.47 33.16 10.61
C GLY A 52 21.94 33.77 9.31
N GLU A 53 22.80 34.10 8.34
CA GLU A 53 22.37 34.53 7.01
C GLU A 53 22.21 33.32 6.09
N CYS A 54 20.98 33.08 5.63
CA CYS A 54 20.65 31.92 4.81
C CYS A 54 20.50 32.29 3.33
N ASN A 55 21.23 31.57 2.48
CA ASN A 55 21.16 31.69 1.03
C ASN A 55 20.76 30.35 0.41
N ASP A 56 20.00 30.40 -0.68
CA ASP A 56 19.67 29.20 -1.43
C ASP A 56 20.93 28.63 -2.08
N ILE A 57 21.08 27.30 -2.06
CA ILE A 57 22.28 26.65 -2.58
C ILE A 57 22.22 26.69 -4.11
N GLN A 58 23.21 27.34 -4.72
CA GLN A 58 23.25 27.54 -6.16
C GLN A 58 23.39 26.21 -6.90
N SER A 59 22.37 25.86 -7.70
CA SER A 59 22.28 24.55 -8.36
C SER A 59 23.46 24.23 -9.28
N SER A 60 24.14 25.24 -9.84
CA SER A 60 25.31 25.07 -10.72
C SER A 60 26.54 24.49 -10.04
N LYS A 61 26.63 24.56 -8.71
CA LYS A 61 27.76 24.06 -7.91
C LYS A 61 27.45 22.79 -7.14
N GLN A 62 26.22 22.28 -7.23
CA GLN A 62 25.83 21.08 -6.50
C GLN A 62 26.25 19.82 -7.25
N PRO A 63 26.89 18.86 -6.55
CA PRO A 63 27.17 17.55 -7.13
C PRO A 63 25.87 16.77 -7.36
N ASP A 64 25.89 15.83 -8.30
CA ASP A 64 24.68 15.10 -8.72
C ASP A 64 24.09 14.23 -7.60
N TRP A 65 24.91 13.70 -6.71
CA TRP A 65 24.45 12.94 -5.54
C TRP A 65 23.58 13.80 -4.62
N PHE A 66 23.92 15.08 -4.44
CA PHE A 66 23.18 16.00 -3.57
C PHE A 66 21.83 16.36 -4.19
N ARG A 67 21.78 16.53 -5.52
CA ARG A 67 20.53 16.69 -6.27
C ARG A 67 19.63 15.46 -6.18
N ALA A 68 20.22 14.26 -6.22
CA ALA A 68 19.47 13.03 -6.01
C ALA A 68 18.86 13.00 -4.60
N THR A 69 19.62 13.34 -3.56
CA THR A 69 19.11 13.47 -2.18
C THR A 69 17.93 14.44 -2.11
N GLN A 70 18.02 15.62 -2.74
CA GLN A 70 16.90 16.57 -2.81
C GLN A 70 15.65 15.97 -3.45
N ALA A 71 15.81 15.29 -4.58
CA ALA A 71 14.69 14.68 -5.28
C ALA A 71 14.02 13.58 -4.44
N PHE A 72 14.82 12.69 -3.84
CA PHE A 72 14.30 11.62 -2.98
C PHE A 72 13.67 12.15 -1.69
N SER A 73 14.19 13.25 -1.14
CA SER A 73 13.58 13.92 0.00
C SER A 73 12.20 14.47 -0.29
N ILE A 74 12.03 15.11 -1.46
CA ILE A 74 10.73 15.60 -1.92
C ILE A 74 9.79 14.42 -2.18
N LEU A 75 10.26 13.37 -2.86
CA LEU A 75 9.46 12.17 -3.13
C LEU A 75 9.00 11.49 -1.83
N GLY A 76 9.90 11.38 -0.85
CA GLY A 76 9.59 10.86 0.48
C GLY A 76 8.51 11.69 1.16
N LEU A 77 8.68 13.02 1.21
CA LEU A 77 7.70 13.95 1.77
C LEU A 77 6.32 13.80 1.13
N LEU A 78 6.26 13.76 -0.21
CA LEU A 78 5.02 13.58 -0.98
C LEU A 78 4.36 12.23 -0.68
N ALA A 79 5.14 11.16 -0.58
CA ALA A 79 4.64 9.82 -0.30
C ALA A 79 4.13 9.68 1.15
N ILE A 80 4.75 10.34 2.14
CA ILE A 80 4.22 10.41 3.52
C ILE A 80 2.90 11.17 3.52
N ALA A 81 2.83 12.33 2.86
CA ALA A 81 1.61 13.13 2.77
C ALA A 81 0.47 12.34 2.11
N GLY A 82 0.78 11.62 1.03
CA GLY A 82 -0.16 10.71 0.36
C GLY A 82 -0.64 9.59 1.29
N SER A 83 0.26 8.95 2.04
CA SER A 83 -0.09 7.90 2.99
C SER A 83 -0.98 8.43 4.12
N LEU A 84 -0.68 9.62 4.66
CA LEU A 84 -1.48 10.28 5.67
C LEU A 84 -2.89 10.60 5.16
N ALA A 85 -3.00 11.17 3.95
CA ALA A 85 -4.28 11.49 3.34
C ALA A 85 -5.15 10.22 3.13
N VAL A 86 -4.55 9.14 2.61
CA VAL A 86 -5.25 7.87 2.43
C VAL A 86 -5.61 7.22 3.78
N GLY A 87 -4.75 7.34 4.79
CA GLY A 87 -5.01 6.85 6.15
C GLY A 87 -6.19 7.56 6.81
N ILE A 88 -6.24 8.89 6.75
CA ILE A 88 -7.39 9.68 7.22
C ILE A 88 -8.66 9.25 6.49
N LEU A 89 -8.56 9.06 5.17
CA LEU A 89 -9.71 8.65 4.37
C LEU A 89 -10.20 7.24 4.71
N HIS A 90 -9.28 6.31 5.00
CA HIS A 90 -9.60 4.98 5.51
C HIS A 90 -10.27 5.04 6.89
N ALA A 91 -9.93 6.02 7.74
CA ALA A 91 -10.59 6.18 9.04
C ALA A 91 -12.04 6.68 8.91
N VAL A 92 -12.38 7.38 7.83
CA VAL A 92 -13.71 7.96 7.60
C VAL A 92 -14.61 7.04 6.76
N LEU A 93 -14.06 6.17 5.91
CA LEU A 93 -14.83 5.30 5.01
C LEU A 93 -14.94 3.86 5.53
N GLU A 94 -16.16 3.32 5.59
CA GLU A 94 -16.47 2.04 6.26
C GLU A 94 -15.98 0.78 5.53
N ASN A 95 -15.52 0.85 4.28
CA ASN A 95 -15.19 -0.37 3.53
C ASN A 95 -14.12 -0.20 2.45
N THR A 96 -12.83 -0.26 2.84
CA THR A 96 -11.76 0.14 1.93
C THR A 96 -10.49 -0.69 2.04
N ARG A 97 -10.55 -1.97 1.63
CA ARG A 97 -9.34 -2.76 1.36
C ARG A 97 -8.41 -2.06 0.37
N VAL A 98 -8.98 -1.38 -0.63
CA VAL A 98 -8.23 -0.62 -1.64
C VAL A 98 -7.48 0.55 -1.02
N LEU A 99 -8.10 1.32 -0.10
CA LEU A 99 -7.39 2.40 0.59
C LEU A 99 -6.31 1.88 1.52
N CYS A 100 -6.53 0.73 2.17
CA CYS A 100 -5.48 0.10 2.97
C CYS A 100 -4.27 -0.28 2.08
N LEU A 101 -4.50 -0.88 0.91
CA LEU A 101 -3.44 -1.20 -0.06
C LEU A 101 -2.73 0.05 -0.60
N LEU A 102 -3.46 1.12 -0.91
CA LEU A 102 -2.87 2.39 -1.34
C LEU A 102 -2.06 3.06 -0.23
N ALA A 103 -2.56 3.03 1.01
CA ALA A 103 -1.83 3.55 2.17
C ALA A 103 -0.52 2.77 2.37
N ILE A 104 -0.55 1.43 2.26
CA ILE A 104 0.62 0.56 2.33
C ILE A 104 1.60 0.88 1.20
N ALA A 105 1.14 0.97 -0.05
CA ALA A 105 1.99 1.27 -1.19
C ALA A 105 2.64 2.65 -1.07
N SER A 106 1.89 3.68 -0.67
CA SER A 106 2.40 5.03 -0.45
C SER A 106 3.39 5.07 0.73
N CYS A 107 3.11 4.35 1.81
CA CYS A 107 4.01 4.26 2.96
C CYS A 107 5.31 3.54 2.59
N ALA A 108 5.23 2.43 1.84
CA ALA A 108 6.40 1.71 1.34
C ALA A 108 7.23 2.58 0.38
N ALA A 109 6.59 3.31 -0.53
CA ALA A 109 7.29 4.25 -1.41
C ALA A 109 8.00 5.36 -0.61
N SER A 110 7.37 5.88 0.44
CA SER A 110 8.00 6.87 1.32
C SER A 110 9.24 6.32 2.01
N VAL A 111 9.15 5.11 2.59
CA VAL A 111 10.28 4.46 3.26
C VAL A 111 11.45 4.26 2.30
N VAL A 112 11.18 3.76 1.08
CA VAL A 112 12.24 3.55 0.08
C VAL A 112 12.89 4.88 -0.31
N ALA A 113 12.11 5.93 -0.55
CA ALA A 113 12.64 7.25 -0.91
C ALA A 113 13.51 7.84 0.22
N LEU A 114 13.03 7.81 1.47
CA LEU A 114 13.76 8.31 2.63
C LEU A 114 15.03 7.49 2.91
N LEU A 115 14.99 6.16 2.72
CA LEU A 115 16.18 5.32 2.86
C LEU A 115 17.24 5.68 1.82
N ILE A 116 16.86 5.94 0.58
CA ILE A 116 17.80 6.37 -0.47
C ILE A 116 18.37 7.75 -0.13
N GLU A 117 17.53 8.71 0.26
CA GLU A 117 17.94 10.04 0.71
C GLU A 117 19.00 9.97 1.83
N VAL A 118 18.70 9.23 2.90
CA VAL A 118 19.58 9.08 4.06
C VAL A 118 20.86 8.33 3.68
N ALA A 119 20.77 7.27 2.86
CA ALA A 119 21.93 6.48 2.45
C ALA A 119 22.89 7.25 1.55
N VAL A 120 22.35 7.98 0.55
CA VAL A 120 23.16 8.79 -0.37
C VAL A 120 23.82 9.94 0.37
N PHE A 121 23.04 10.69 1.16
CA PHE A 121 23.61 11.80 1.93
C PHE A 121 24.60 11.32 2.99
N GLY A 122 24.23 10.28 3.76
CA GLY A 122 25.06 9.75 4.83
C GLY A 122 26.34 9.07 4.33
N GLY A 123 26.31 8.46 3.15
CA GLY A 123 27.49 7.87 2.52
C GLY A 123 28.48 8.95 2.10
N GLU A 124 28.03 9.91 1.28
CA GLU A 124 28.90 10.96 0.73
C GLU A 124 29.39 11.94 1.81
N MET A 125 28.49 12.45 2.66
CA MET A 125 28.91 13.35 3.75
C MET A 125 29.63 12.62 4.88
N GLY A 126 29.40 11.31 5.04
CA GLY A 126 30.08 10.51 6.06
C GLY A 126 31.59 10.48 5.84
N ASP A 127 32.02 10.39 4.59
CA ASP A 127 33.44 10.40 4.22
C ASP A 127 34.06 11.80 4.42
N GLU A 128 33.33 12.87 4.06
CA GLU A 128 33.78 14.25 4.30
C GLU A 128 33.89 14.59 5.80
N ILE A 129 32.92 14.14 6.61
CA ILE A 129 32.92 14.31 8.08
C ILE A 129 34.10 13.56 8.71
N ARG A 130 34.44 12.35 8.22
CA ARG A 130 35.61 11.62 8.71
C ARG A 130 36.92 12.31 8.35
N ALA A 131 36.97 12.96 7.19
CA ALA A 131 38.13 13.72 6.75
C ALA A 131 38.29 15.05 7.52
N THR A 132 37.18 15.66 7.96
CA THR A 132 37.16 17.02 8.51
C THR A 132 36.59 17.04 9.92
N LYS A 133 37.44 17.26 10.94
CA LYS A 133 37.08 17.13 12.36
C LYS A 133 35.97 18.08 12.85
N ASP A 134 35.69 19.16 12.11
CA ASP A 134 34.78 20.22 12.56
C ASP A 134 33.37 20.13 11.94
N VAL A 135 33.13 19.17 11.05
CA VAL A 135 31.84 18.94 10.40
C VAL A 135 31.12 17.79 11.10
N SER A 136 29.83 17.95 11.34
CA SER A 136 28.99 16.93 11.98
C SER A 136 27.60 16.88 11.33
N PHE A 137 26.92 15.74 11.44
CA PHE A 137 25.52 15.64 11.03
C PHE A 137 24.66 16.54 11.90
N GLY A 138 23.79 17.32 11.26
CA GLY A 138 22.90 18.25 11.94
C GLY A 138 21.52 17.66 12.25
N TYR A 139 20.66 18.51 12.84
CA TYR A 139 19.32 18.11 13.27
C TYR A 139 18.41 17.67 12.10
N GLY A 140 18.53 18.28 10.92
CA GLY A 140 17.72 17.97 9.74
C GLY A 140 17.93 16.53 9.26
N PHE A 141 19.19 16.08 9.22
CA PHE A 141 19.52 14.69 8.88
C PHE A 141 18.93 13.71 9.89
N ILE A 142 19.07 14.00 11.20
CA ILE A 142 18.51 13.17 12.27
C ILE A 142 16.98 13.12 12.21
N LEU A 143 16.32 14.26 11.95
CA LEU A 143 14.85 14.32 11.81
C LEU A 143 14.36 13.51 10.60
N SER A 144 15.10 13.50 9.49
CA SER A 144 14.77 12.65 8.34
C SER A 144 14.89 11.15 8.66
N ILE A 145 15.92 10.74 9.42
CA ILE A 145 16.03 9.36 9.93
C ILE A 145 14.84 9.00 10.82
N ILE A 146 14.46 9.88 11.75
CA ILE A 146 13.30 9.64 12.63
C ILE A 146 12.01 9.57 11.79
N ALA A 147 11.83 10.44 10.80
CA ALA A 147 10.70 10.39 9.88
C ALA A 147 10.64 9.07 9.11
N CYS A 148 11.80 8.55 8.67
CA CYS A 148 11.91 7.25 8.04
C CYS A 148 11.48 6.11 8.98
N ILE A 149 11.98 6.11 10.22
CA ILE A 149 11.63 5.09 11.23
C ILE A 149 10.13 5.11 11.55
N LEU A 150 9.55 6.30 11.73
CA LEU A 150 8.10 6.46 11.96
C LEU A 150 7.27 6.00 10.75
N SER A 151 7.77 6.20 9.53
CA SER A 151 7.13 5.70 8.31
C SER A 151 7.18 4.16 8.23
N VAL A 152 8.26 3.52 8.71
CA VAL A 152 8.33 2.06 8.85
C VAL A 152 7.32 1.55 9.87
N PHE A 153 7.20 2.18 11.03
CA PHE A 153 6.18 1.80 12.03
C PHE A 153 4.76 1.94 11.48
N SER A 154 4.50 3.00 10.72
CA SER A 154 3.20 3.22 10.06
C SER A 154 2.91 2.11 9.05
N LEU A 155 3.91 1.71 8.25
CA LEU A 155 3.81 0.59 7.31
C LEU A 155 3.53 -0.75 8.01
N LEU A 156 4.25 -1.06 9.10
CA LEU A 156 4.05 -2.29 9.88
C LEU A 156 2.67 -2.33 10.54
N GLY A 157 2.21 -1.19 11.07
CA GLY A 157 0.86 -1.06 11.63
C GLY A 157 -0.23 -1.32 10.59
N LEU A 158 -0.04 -0.83 9.36
CA LEU A 158 -0.94 -1.10 8.25
C LEU A 158 -0.90 -2.56 7.79
N LEU A 159 0.28 -3.19 7.75
CA LEU A 159 0.42 -4.61 7.40
C LEU A 159 -0.28 -5.54 8.41
N ALA A 160 -0.13 -5.27 9.70
CA ALA A 160 -0.76 -6.07 10.76
C ALA A 160 -2.31 -6.06 10.65
N ILE A 161 -2.89 -4.97 10.14
CA ILE A 161 -4.32 -4.88 9.86
C ILE A 161 -4.71 -5.81 8.70
N VAL A 162 -3.89 -5.89 7.65
CA VAL A 162 -4.13 -6.78 6.51
C VAL A 162 -4.06 -8.24 6.94
N GLU A 163 -3.06 -8.62 7.74
CA GLU A 163 -2.94 -9.99 8.26
C GLU A 163 -4.15 -10.38 9.12
N SER A 164 -4.55 -9.50 10.04
CA SER A 164 -5.72 -9.71 10.89
C SER A 164 -7.02 -9.83 10.08
N LEU A 165 -7.12 -9.08 8.97
CA LEU A 165 -8.25 -9.15 8.05
C LEU A 165 -8.25 -10.46 7.25
N CYS A 166 -7.09 -10.89 6.75
CA CYS A 166 -6.92 -12.13 6.00
C CYS A 166 -7.24 -13.35 6.86
N ILE A 167 -6.77 -13.40 8.11
CA ILE A 167 -7.09 -14.48 9.06
C ILE A 167 -8.58 -14.50 9.36
N GLY A 168 -9.23 -13.34 9.57
CA GLY A 168 -10.67 -13.28 9.80
C GLY A 168 -11.51 -13.74 8.60
N ILE A 169 -11.10 -13.40 7.37
CA ILE A 169 -11.74 -13.89 6.15
C ILE A 169 -11.54 -15.40 6.01
N LEU A 170 -10.33 -15.91 6.27
CA LEU A 170 -10.04 -17.33 6.22
C LEU A 170 -10.89 -18.10 7.24
N HIS A 171 -11.03 -17.57 8.46
CA HIS A 171 -11.89 -18.16 9.49
C HIS A 171 -13.37 -18.14 9.09
N CYS A 172 -13.89 -17.02 8.57
CA CYS A 172 -15.27 -16.95 8.05
C CYS A 172 -15.50 -17.90 6.87
N PHE A 173 -14.49 -18.10 6.03
CA PHE A 173 -14.57 -19.05 4.93
C PHE A 173 -14.57 -20.49 5.46
N LEU A 174 -13.66 -20.82 6.38
CA LEU A 174 -13.58 -22.14 7.02
C LEU A 174 -14.87 -22.50 7.79
N GLU A 175 -15.47 -21.53 8.48
CA GLU A 175 -16.68 -21.72 9.29
C GLU A 175 -17.94 -21.91 8.41
N ASN A 176 -18.05 -21.16 7.31
CA ASN A 176 -19.11 -21.36 6.31
C ASN A 176 -18.89 -22.60 5.42
N THR A 177 -17.69 -23.16 5.36
CA THR A 177 -17.41 -24.43 4.66
C THR A 177 -17.73 -25.68 5.48
N SER A 178 -18.36 -25.57 6.66
CA SER A 178 -18.95 -26.71 7.38
C SER A 178 -20.06 -27.45 6.60
N VAL A 179 -20.44 -26.95 5.41
CA VAL A 179 -21.37 -27.59 4.46
C VAL A 179 -20.66 -28.17 3.22
N LEU A 180 -19.33 -28.00 3.09
CA LEU A 180 -18.56 -28.59 1.99
C LEU A 180 -17.96 -29.95 2.41
N SER A 181 -18.17 -30.95 1.55
CA SER A 181 -17.73 -32.35 1.73
C SER A 181 -16.28 -32.45 2.25
N PRO A 182 -16.01 -33.34 3.24
CA PRO A 182 -14.67 -33.55 3.82
C PRO A 182 -13.56 -33.78 2.77
N HIS A 183 -13.89 -34.26 1.58
CA HIS A 183 -12.95 -34.45 0.47
C HIS A 183 -12.35 -33.13 -0.09
N ALA A 184 -13.12 -32.03 -0.10
CA ALA A 184 -12.60 -30.73 -0.58
C ALA A 184 -11.64 -30.09 0.44
N LEU A 185 -11.89 -30.31 1.72
CA LEU A 185 -11.02 -29.86 2.82
C LEU A 185 -9.71 -30.65 2.84
N ALA A 186 -9.78 -31.97 2.59
CA ALA A 186 -8.59 -32.81 2.43
C ALA A 186 -7.74 -32.40 1.21
N ALA A 187 -8.36 -32.04 0.09
CA ALA A 187 -7.66 -31.56 -1.11
C ALA A 187 -6.98 -30.19 -0.89
N CYS A 188 -7.63 -29.25 -0.18
CA CYS A 188 -7.01 -27.97 0.18
C CYS A 188 -5.88 -28.14 1.20
N ALA A 189 -6.06 -28.97 2.22
CA ALA A 189 -5.00 -29.27 3.20
C ALA A 189 -3.81 -29.98 2.55
N ALA A 190 -4.05 -30.87 1.59
CA ALA A 190 -3.00 -31.50 0.79
C ALA A 190 -2.26 -30.49 -0.10
N ALA A 191 -2.96 -29.52 -0.70
CA ALA A 191 -2.35 -28.46 -1.50
C ALA A 191 -1.49 -27.51 -0.66
N GLU A 192 -1.95 -27.13 0.54
CA GLU A 192 -1.15 -26.32 1.48
C GLU A 192 0.07 -27.09 2.00
N ALA A 193 -0.11 -28.37 2.37
CA ALA A 193 1.00 -29.22 2.79
C ALA A 193 2.04 -29.40 1.67
N HIS A 194 1.61 -29.56 0.41
CA HIS A 194 2.49 -29.68 -0.74
C HIS A 194 3.23 -28.36 -1.06
N CYS A 195 2.56 -27.21 -0.89
CA CYS A 195 3.17 -25.88 -1.04
C CYS A 195 4.23 -25.63 0.05
N MET A 196 3.91 -25.96 1.30
CA MET A 196 4.81 -25.81 2.44
C MET A 196 6.00 -26.77 2.34
N TYR A 197 5.78 -28.02 1.89
CA TYR A 197 6.85 -28.98 1.60
C TYR A 197 7.75 -28.52 0.45
N SER A 198 7.20 -27.92 -0.61
CA SER A 198 7.98 -27.35 -1.72
C SER A 198 8.85 -26.17 -1.27
N LEU A 199 8.34 -25.33 -0.37
CA LEU A 199 9.10 -24.21 0.21
C LEU A 199 10.20 -24.70 1.16
N LEU A 200 9.92 -25.70 1.99
CA LEU A 200 10.91 -26.29 2.90
C LEU A 200 12.01 -27.04 2.15
N THR A 201 11.67 -27.80 1.11
CA THR A 201 12.66 -28.49 0.26
C THR A 201 13.50 -27.51 -0.57
N LYS A 202 12.93 -26.39 -1.03
CA LYS A 202 13.70 -25.29 -1.66
C LYS A 202 14.64 -24.60 -0.68
N ARG A 203 14.24 -24.40 0.58
CA ARG A 203 15.09 -23.84 1.64
C ARG A 203 16.23 -24.79 2.00
N TYR A 204 15.92 -26.08 2.16
CA TYR A 204 16.91 -27.13 2.43
C TYR A 204 17.93 -27.29 1.31
N ARG A 205 17.52 -27.21 0.02
CA ARG A 205 18.46 -27.19 -1.12
C ARG A 205 19.31 -25.93 -1.21
N ARG A 206 18.86 -24.80 -0.66
CA ARG A 206 19.64 -23.54 -0.60
C ARG A 206 20.73 -23.61 0.45
N ASP A 207 20.46 -24.20 1.61
CA ASP A 207 21.46 -24.35 2.68
C ASP A 207 22.55 -25.37 2.33
N LYS A 208 22.26 -26.37 1.48
CA LYS A 208 23.24 -27.35 1.02
C LYS A 208 24.25 -26.85 -0.03
N ARG A 209 24.15 -25.58 -0.47
CA ARG A 209 25.10 -24.93 -1.41
C ARG A 209 26.07 -23.96 -0.73
N ARG A 210 26.36 -24.13 0.56
CA ARG A 210 27.57 -23.57 1.16
C ARG A 210 28.57 -24.71 1.39
N PRO A 211 29.74 -24.71 0.73
CA PRO A 211 30.82 -25.61 1.09
C PRO A 211 31.56 -24.97 2.25
N GLU A 212 31.35 -25.47 3.47
CA GLU A 212 32.35 -25.31 4.54
C GLU A 212 32.49 -26.63 5.31
N ASP A 213 33.75 -26.85 5.66
CA ASP A 213 34.36 -28.06 6.14
C ASP A 213 33.96 -28.43 7.56
N GLY A 214 34.04 -29.73 7.89
CA GLY A 214 34.08 -30.19 9.28
C GLY A 214 32.99 -31.20 9.65
N ILE A 215 33.41 -32.45 9.82
CA ILE A 215 32.61 -33.55 10.36
C ILE A 215 32.33 -33.28 11.84
N GLY A 216 31.04 -33.12 12.20
CA GLY A 216 30.57 -33.08 13.58
C GLY A 216 29.25 -33.84 13.72
N VAL A 217 29.28 -34.95 14.46
CA VAL A 217 28.12 -35.79 14.80
C VAL A 217 27.21 -35.02 15.76
N PHE A 218 25.94 -34.78 15.38
CA PHE A 218 24.92 -34.23 16.28
C PHE A 218 23.92 -35.32 16.70
N SER A 219 23.87 -35.58 18.00
CA SER A 219 22.88 -36.41 18.68
C SER A 219 21.53 -35.70 18.79
N ALA A 220 20.44 -36.49 18.74
CA ALA A 220 19.06 -36.01 18.83
C ALA A 220 18.72 -35.40 20.21
N PRO A 221 17.88 -34.34 20.27
CA PRO A 221 17.48 -33.73 21.53
C PRO A 221 16.43 -34.58 22.28
N LYS A 222 16.67 -34.79 23.58
CA LYS A 222 15.67 -35.33 24.53
C LYS A 222 14.58 -34.29 24.77
N VAL A 223 13.31 -34.69 24.56
CA VAL A 223 12.13 -33.87 24.88
C VAL A 223 11.68 -34.14 26.33
N PRO A 224 11.35 -33.11 27.14
CA PRO A 224 10.92 -33.30 28.53
C PRO A 224 9.51 -33.91 28.65
N GLN A 225 9.34 -34.83 29.59
CA GLN A 225 8.03 -35.37 29.99
C GLN A 225 7.21 -34.29 30.71
N GLY A 226 6.29 -33.62 30.00
CA GLY A 226 5.45 -32.60 30.63
C GLY A 226 4.31 -32.01 29.80
N SER A 227 3.92 -32.60 28.67
CA SER A 227 2.87 -32.02 27.80
C SER A 227 1.95 -33.08 27.19
N ARG A 228 1.00 -33.58 28.00
CA ARG A 228 -0.06 -34.51 27.55
C ARG A 228 -0.90 -34.00 26.34
N PRO A 229 -1.21 -32.71 26.15
CA PRO A 229 -1.98 -32.29 24.97
C PRO A 229 -1.15 -32.25 23.67
N LEU A 230 0.19 -32.21 23.74
CA LEU A 230 1.05 -32.27 22.55
C LEU A 230 1.25 -33.70 22.05
N ARG A 231 1.36 -34.69 22.95
CA ARG A 231 1.46 -36.11 22.57
C ARG A 231 0.23 -36.59 21.82
N HIS A 232 -0.97 -36.18 22.25
CA HIS A 232 -2.21 -36.58 21.59
C HIS A 232 -2.35 -35.98 20.19
N ARG A 233 -1.88 -34.74 19.99
CA ARG A 233 -1.87 -34.08 18.67
C ARG A 233 -0.78 -34.63 17.74
N LEU A 234 0.40 -34.96 18.26
CA LEU A 234 1.44 -35.61 17.46
C LEU A 234 1.10 -37.06 17.09
N CYS A 235 0.45 -37.82 17.99
CA CYS A 235 -0.07 -39.14 17.66
C CYS A 235 -1.11 -39.05 16.55
N LEU A 236 -2.11 -38.17 16.67
CA LEU A 236 -3.13 -38.00 15.62
C LEU A 236 -2.54 -37.61 14.25
N VAL A 237 -1.51 -36.74 14.25
CA VAL A 237 -0.83 -36.35 13.01
C VAL A 237 0.00 -37.50 12.44
N SER A 238 0.66 -38.30 13.28
CA SER A 238 1.43 -39.48 12.85
C SER A 238 0.53 -40.61 12.33
N THR A 239 -0.61 -40.86 12.98
CA THR A 239 -1.59 -41.87 12.56
C THR A 239 -2.29 -41.45 11.27
N ALA A 240 -2.64 -40.17 11.12
CA ALA A 240 -3.16 -39.62 9.87
C ALA A 240 -2.14 -39.73 8.72
N PHE A 241 -0.84 -39.59 9.03
CA PHE A 241 0.24 -39.76 8.06
C PHE A 241 0.44 -41.22 7.63
N GLN A 242 0.31 -42.18 8.56
CA GLN A 242 0.41 -43.61 8.25
C GLN A 242 -0.81 -44.13 7.48
N VAL A 243 -2.02 -43.67 7.82
CA VAL A 243 -3.25 -44.03 7.08
C VAL A 243 -3.23 -43.45 5.66
N ALA A 244 -2.73 -42.22 5.49
CA ALA A 244 -2.56 -41.62 4.16
C ALA A 244 -1.49 -42.35 3.32
N ALA A 245 -0.40 -42.81 3.95
CA ALA A 245 0.66 -43.54 3.25
C ALA A 245 0.23 -44.96 2.81
N VAL A 246 -0.65 -45.63 3.57
CA VAL A 246 -1.21 -46.94 3.20
C VAL A 246 -2.26 -46.80 2.09
N ALA A 247 -3.13 -45.79 2.16
CA ALA A 247 -4.14 -45.52 1.13
C ALA A 247 -3.54 -45.15 -0.24
N ASP A 248 -2.36 -44.53 -0.27
CA ASP A 248 -1.66 -44.16 -1.52
C ASP A 248 -0.95 -45.36 -2.19
N SER A 249 -0.84 -46.50 -1.51
CA SER A 249 -0.07 -47.66 -1.97
C SER A 249 -0.90 -48.89 -2.39
N SER A 250 -2.23 -48.87 -2.23
CA SER A 250 -3.08 -50.04 -2.54
C SER A 250 -4.42 -49.65 -3.19
N TRP A 251 -4.67 -50.16 -4.41
CA TRP A 251 -5.88 -49.87 -5.21
C TRP A 251 -6.99 -50.92 -5.01
N ALA A 252 -7.06 -51.58 -3.86
CA ALA A 252 -7.97 -52.71 -3.66
C ALA A 252 -8.40 -52.93 -2.19
N LEU A 253 -8.88 -51.89 -1.51
CA LEU A 253 -9.59 -52.04 -0.23
C LEU A 253 -11.05 -51.61 -0.40
N SER A 254 -11.98 -52.45 0.06
CA SER A 254 -13.41 -52.18 0.01
C SER A 254 -13.81 -51.21 1.14
N ASP A 255 -14.92 -50.48 0.97
CA ASP A 255 -15.39 -49.48 1.95
C ASP A 255 -15.65 -50.08 3.35
N GLU A 256 -16.00 -51.37 3.44
CA GLU A 256 -16.22 -52.10 4.70
C GLU A 256 -14.91 -52.31 5.48
N ASP A 257 -13.81 -52.61 4.78
CA ASP A 257 -12.49 -52.84 5.39
C ASP A 257 -11.91 -51.53 5.96
N LEU A 258 -12.16 -50.42 5.27
CA LEU A 258 -11.73 -49.09 5.71
C LEU A 258 -12.48 -48.64 6.98
N ILE A 259 -13.76 -48.98 7.08
CA ILE A 259 -14.60 -48.69 8.26
C ILE A 259 -14.19 -49.59 9.44
N GLY A 260 -13.81 -50.84 9.19
CA GLY A 260 -13.22 -51.74 10.20
C GLY A 260 -11.95 -51.16 10.82
N LEU A 261 -10.98 -50.78 9.97
CA LEU A 261 -9.71 -50.15 10.39
C LEU A 261 -9.93 -48.85 11.17
N PHE A 262 -10.91 -48.04 10.76
CA PHE A 262 -11.21 -46.78 11.45
C PHE A 262 -11.84 -47.00 12.83
N ASN A 263 -12.68 -48.02 12.98
CA ASN A 263 -13.28 -48.36 14.27
C ASN A 263 -12.25 -48.98 15.23
N GLU A 264 -11.28 -49.73 14.73
CA GLU A 264 -10.23 -50.34 15.56
C GLU A 264 -9.24 -49.29 16.09
N CYS A 265 -8.89 -48.28 15.28
CA CYS A 265 -8.11 -47.10 15.71
C CYS A 265 -8.82 -46.22 16.75
N LYS A 266 -10.16 -46.26 16.82
CA LYS A 266 -10.95 -45.49 17.79
C LYS A 266 -10.92 -46.12 19.18
N SER A 267 -10.69 -47.43 19.27
CA SER A 267 -10.69 -48.18 20.54
C SER A 267 -9.38 -48.07 21.32
N ASP A 268 -8.21 -48.04 20.68
CA ASP A 268 -6.93 -47.82 21.39
C ASP A 268 -5.78 -47.33 20.46
N PRO A 269 -5.42 -46.04 20.46
CA PRO A 269 -4.54 -45.45 19.44
C PRO A 269 -3.03 -45.69 19.62
N CYS A 270 -2.61 -46.51 20.58
CA CYS A 270 -1.19 -46.72 20.92
C CYS A 270 -0.67 -48.17 20.75
N ASP A 271 -1.49 -49.12 20.31
CA ASP A 271 -1.04 -50.51 20.12
C ASP A 271 -0.73 -50.81 18.64
N THR A 272 0.48 -50.44 18.20
CA THR A 272 0.96 -50.66 16.83
C THR A 272 1.24 -52.13 16.51
N GLY A 273 1.26 -53.03 17.50
CA GLY A 273 1.55 -54.46 17.30
C GLY A 273 0.41 -55.22 16.61
N ARG A 274 -0.84 -54.96 17.01
CA ARG A 274 -2.03 -55.60 16.40
C ARG A 274 -2.30 -55.19 14.96
N LEU A 275 -1.91 -53.97 14.59
CA LEU A 275 -2.16 -53.44 13.24
C LEU A 275 -1.37 -54.22 12.17
N VAL A 276 -0.17 -54.71 12.52
CA VAL A 276 0.69 -55.47 11.60
C VAL A 276 0.21 -56.91 11.44
N GLU A 277 -0.25 -57.57 12.52
CA GLU A 277 -0.82 -58.93 12.45
C GLU A 277 -2.14 -58.99 11.66
N SER A 278 -2.97 -57.95 11.76
CA SER A 278 -4.24 -57.88 11.01
C SER A 278 -3.99 -57.67 9.50
N LEU A 279 -2.92 -56.96 9.14
CA LEU A 279 -2.51 -56.72 7.75
C LEU A 279 -1.92 -57.98 7.08
N GLU A 280 -1.20 -58.84 7.82
CA GLU A 280 -0.68 -60.11 7.27
C GLU A 280 -1.80 -61.15 7.01
N GLY A 281 -2.91 -61.10 7.76
CA GLY A 281 -4.06 -61.98 7.56
C GLY A 281 -4.86 -61.70 6.27
N VAL A 282 -4.84 -60.46 5.78
CA VAL A 282 -5.61 -60.03 4.59
C VAL A 282 -4.87 -60.36 3.28
N LEU A 283 -3.54 -60.50 3.31
CA LEU A 283 -2.72 -60.67 2.10
C LEU A 283 -2.64 -62.11 1.56
N HIS A 284 -3.19 -63.11 2.26
CA HIS A 284 -3.27 -64.49 1.76
C HIS A 284 -4.60 -65.20 2.10
N PRO A 285 -5.65 -65.06 1.27
CA PRO A 285 -6.84 -65.89 1.42
C PRO A 285 -6.67 -67.22 0.67
N GLY A 286 -6.45 -68.29 1.44
CA GLY A 286 -6.62 -69.66 0.98
C GLY A 286 -8.11 -70.03 0.86
N ALA A 287 -8.44 -70.74 -0.22
CA ALA A 287 -9.79 -71.13 -0.61
C ALA A 287 -10.50 -72.06 0.39
N ALA A 288 -11.81 -71.82 0.60
CA ALA A 288 -12.79 -72.88 0.89
C ALA A 288 -14.23 -72.40 0.63
N ASP A 289 -15.03 -73.32 0.10
CA ASP A 289 -16.43 -73.27 -0.32
C ASP A 289 -17.46 -72.87 0.77
N GLY A 290 -18.66 -72.49 0.33
CA GLY A 290 -19.88 -72.92 1.03
C GLY A 290 -21.05 -71.93 1.08
N ASP A 291 -21.99 -72.14 0.16
CA ASP A 291 -23.46 -72.06 0.30
C ASP A 291 -24.25 -70.76 0.60
N SER A 292 -25.28 -70.67 -0.24
CA SER A 292 -26.46 -69.82 -0.33
C SER A 292 -27.33 -69.63 0.91
N GLN A 293 -27.90 -68.42 1.07
CA GLN A 293 -29.35 -68.19 1.26
C GLN A 293 -29.74 -66.70 1.15
N PRO A 294 -30.91 -66.33 0.58
CA PRO A 294 -31.39 -64.95 0.45
C PRO A 294 -32.52 -64.63 1.44
N LEU A 295 -32.59 -63.40 1.97
CA LEU A 295 -33.74 -62.82 2.70
C LEU A 295 -33.53 -61.30 2.91
N PRO A 296 -34.57 -60.49 3.21
CA PRO A 296 -35.43 -59.85 2.22
C PRO A 296 -35.32 -58.32 2.21
N GLY A 297 -35.97 -57.74 1.18
CA GLY A 297 -35.94 -56.32 0.87
C GLY A 297 -36.43 -55.37 1.96
N ILE A 298 -35.73 -54.24 2.04
CA ILE A 298 -36.18 -53.03 2.73
C ILE A 298 -36.24 -51.94 1.66
N GLY A 299 -37.46 -51.54 1.32
CA GLY A 299 -37.74 -50.40 0.46
C GLY A 299 -37.47 -49.10 1.19
N ALA A 300 -36.37 -48.42 0.84
CA ALA A 300 -36.12 -47.05 1.24
C ALA A 300 -36.46 -46.10 0.07
N ARG A 301 -37.49 -45.28 0.26
CA ARG A 301 -37.84 -44.16 -0.63
C ARG A 301 -36.70 -43.14 -0.61
N CYS A 302 -36.15 -42.83 -1.79
CA CYS A 302 -35.30 -41.68 -1.99
C CYS A 302 -36.13 -40.38 -1.90
N PRO A 303 -35.66 -39.32 -1.20
CA PRO A 303 -36.21 -37.98 -1.35
C PRO A 303 -35.70 -37.33 -2.65
N PRO A 304 -36.40 -36.31 -3.17
CA PRO A 304 -36.12 -35.75 -4.48
C PRO A 304 -34.79 -34.98 -4.49
N ARG A 305 -33.99 -35.26 -5.51
CA ARG A 305 -32.71 -34.64 -5.86
C ARG A 305 -32.94 -33.15 -6.17
N GLN A 306 -32.72 -32.26 -5.19
CA GLN A 306 -32.62 -30.81 -5.45
C GLN A 306 -31.31 -30.53 -6.20
N THR A 307 -31.43 -30.16 -7.47
CA THR A 307 -30.34 -29.70 -8.32
C THR A 307 -29.93 -28.28 -7.91
N HIS A 308 -29.10 -28.16 -6.87
CA HIS A 308 -28.38 -26.92 -6.60
C HIS A 308 -27.25 -26.76 -7.64
N HIS A 309 -27.48 -25.85 -8.60
CA HIS A 309 -26.46 -25.38 -9.54
C HIS A 309 -25.29 -24.72 -8.80
N PRO A 310 -24.05 -25.26 -8.90
CA PRO A 310 -22.86 -24.60 -8.37
C PRO A 310 -22.32 -23.62 -9.43
N ALA A 311 -23.06 -22.54 -9.72
CA ALA A 311 -22.64 -21.54 -10.72
C ALA A 311 -22.43 -20.13 -10.13
N ALA A 312 -22.65 -19.93 -8.83
CA ALA A 312 -22.60 -18.60 -8.23
C ALA A 312 -21.24 -18.21 -7.64
N CYS A 313 -20.28 -19.14 -7.47
CA CYS A 313 -19.09 -18.88 -6.65
C CYS A 313 -17.87 -18.30 -7.39
N PHE A 314 -17.95 -18.04 -8.70
CA PHE A 314 -16.80 -17.58 -9.50
C PHE A 314 -17.06 -16.31 -10.33
N ARG A 315 -17.89 -15.40 -9.81
CA ARG A 315 -18.01 -14.02 -10.35
C ARG A 315 -17.68 -12.96 -9.30
N VAL A 316 -16.50 -13.06 -8.68
CA VAL A 316 -15.78 -11.84 -8.24
C VAL A 316 -14.99 -11.33 -9.45
N LEU A 317 -15.70 -11.08 -10.54
CA LEU A 317 -15.18 -10.27 -11.63
C LEU A 317 -15.35 -8.84 -11.15
N TRP A 318 -14.26 -8.10 -11.00
CA TRP A 318 -14.26 -6.66 -10.76
C TRP A 318 -15.17 -5.99 -11.80
N ARG A 319 -16.44 -5.78 -11.48
CA ARG A 319 -17.30 -4.90 -12.27
C ARG A 319 -16.79 -3.50 -11.99
N VAL A 320 -15.85 -3.05 -12.81
CA VAL A 320 -15.60 -1.63 -13.03
C VAL A 320 -16.95 -1.08 -13.49
N ARG A 321 -17.67 -0.44 -12.55
CA ARG A 321 -18.91 0.23 -12.87
C ARG A 321 -18.49 1.41 -13.73
N VAL A 322 -18.96 1.47 -14.98
CA VAL A 322 -18.71 2.62 -15.84
C VAL A 322 -19.22 3.84 -15.06
N PRO A 323 -18.36 4.80 -14.70
CA PRO A 323 -18.79 5.95 -13.92
C PRO A 323 -19.85 6.71 -14.72
N ARG A 324 -20.73 7.43 -14.01
CA ARG A 324 -21.67 8.32 -14.69
C ARG A 324 -20.87 9.30 -15.56
N SER A 325 -21.38 9.61 -16.74
CA SER A 325 -20.74 10.52 -17.70
C SER A 325 -20.15 11.80 -17.07
N PRO A 326 -20.80 12.51 -16.11
CA PRO A 326 -20.21 13.70 -15.49
C PRO A 326 -18.93 13.41 -14.69
N VAL A 327 -18.82 12.28 -14.01
CA VAL A 327 -17.64 11.92 -13.20
C VAL A 327 -16.45 11.59 -14.11
N CYS A 328 -16.68 10.86 -15.20
CA CYS A 328 -15.63 10.60 -16.20
C CYS A 328 -15.08 11.89 -16.79
N VAL A 329 -15.97 12.84 -17.13
CA VAL A 329 -15.59 14.15 -17.66
C VAL A 329 -14.83 14.96 -16.60
N ALA A 330 -15.30 14.96 -15.35
CA ALA A 330 -14.61 15.63 -14.24
C ALA A 330 -13.17 15.10 -14.06
N ILE A 331 -12.98 13.78 -14.08
CA ILE A 331 -11.65 13.17 -13.96
C ILE A 331 -10.76 13.58 -15.13
N ALA A 332 -11.26 13.52 -16.37
CA ALA A 332 -10.49 13.90 -17.56
C ALA A 332 -10.03 15.36 -17.49
N LEU A 333 -10.93 16.29 -17.13
CA LEU A 333 -10.62 17.70 -16.93
C LEU A 333 -9.61 17.90 -15.79
N CYS A 334 -9.74 17.16 -14.70
CA CYS A 334 -8.84 17.24 -13.55
C CYS A 334 -7.41 16.73 -13.88
N VAL A 335 -7.29 15.65 -14.66
CA VAL A 335 -5.99 15.15 -15.15
C VAL A 335 -5.33 16.20 -16.03
N GLN A 336 -6.09 16.82 -16.92
CA GLN A 336 -5.56 17.87 -17.80
C GLN A 336 -5.16 19.12 -17.02
N ALA A 337 -5.95 19.53 -16.02
CA ALA A 337 -5.60 20.63 -15.12
C ALA A 337 -4.33 20.33 -14.32
N ALA A 338 -4.19 19.12 -13.78
CA ALA A 338 -3.00 18.69 -13.05
C ALA A 338 -1.75 18.71 -13.95
N ALA A 339 -1.87 18.22 -15.18
CA ALA A 339 -0.77 18.23 -16.14
C ALA A 339 -0.34 19.66 -16.50
N PHE A 340 -1.29 20.55 -16.79
CA PHE A 340 -0.99 21.95 -17.09
C PHE A 340 -0.40 22.69 -15.90
N GLN A 341 -0.91 22.49 -14.68
CA GLN A 341 -0.35 23.10 -13.50
C GLN A 341 1.05 22.55 -13.19
N LEU A 342 1.30 21.25 -13.39
CA LEU A 342 2.62 20.66 -13.24
C LEU A 342 3.62 21.25 -14.24
N VAL A 343 3.24 21.37 -15.51
CA VAL A 343 4.06 22.03 -16.55
C VAL A 343 4.29 23.49 -16.18
N THR A 344 3.33 24.15 -15.55
CA THR A 344 3.47 25.54 -15.13
C THR A 344 4.44 25.71 -13.96
N VAL A 345 4.36 24.83 -12.96
CA VAL A 345 5.25 24.80 -11.80
C VAL A 345 6.68 24.44 -12.22
N ALA A 346 6.85 23.41 -13.05
CA ALA A 346 8.17 22.93 -13.47
C ALA A 346 8.77 23.72 -14.65
N GLY A 347 7.93 24.37 -15.45
CA GLY A 347 8.31 25.03 -16.68
C GLY A 347 8.97 26.39 -16.47
N ILE A 348 9.61 26.86 -17.54
CA ILE A 348 10.44 28.08 -17.56
C ILE A 348 9.75 29.27 -18.24
N GLY A 349 8.45 29.19 -18.48
CA GLY A 349 7.70 30.14 -19.31
C GLY A 349 6.68 30.98 -18.57
N TRP A 350 6.97 31.48 -17.38
CA TRP A 350 6.08 32.44 -16.71
C TRP A 350 6.19 33.83 -17.33
N ILE A 351 7.43 34.28 -17.52
CA ILE A 351 7.78 35.54 -18.16
C ILE A 351 8.82 35.27 -19.24
N THR A 352 8.63 35.87 -20.41
CA THR A 352 9.61 35.85 -21.49
C THR A 352 10.15 37.26 -21.70
N TYR A 353 11.46 37.41 -21.53
CA TYR A 353 12.22 38.59 -21.93
C TYR A 353 12.89 38.32 -23.29
N SER A 354 13.37 39.37 -23.97
CA SER A 354 14.02 39.24 -25.28
C SER A 354 15.24 38.31 -25.28
N ALA A 355 15.89 38.11 -24.13
CA ALA A 355 17.12 37.32 -24.02
C ALA A 355 17.05 36.10 -23.08
N TYR A 356 15.97 35.94 -22.30
CA TYR A 356 15.84 34.85 -21.33
C TYR A 356 14.38 34.58 -20.94
N ASN A 357 14.12 33.34 -20.52
CA ASN A 357 12.82 32.88 -20.05
C ASN A 357 12.89 32.63 -18.55
N VAL A 358 11.89 33.10 -17.81
CA VAL A 358 11.79 32.95 -16.36
C VAL A 358 10.56 32.11 -16.05
N GLY A 359 10.77 30.98 -15.37
CA GLY A 359 9.74 30.19 -14.73
C GLY A 359 9.63 30.48 -13.24
N LEU A 360 8.74 29.77 -12.56
CA LEU A 360 8.54 29.93 -11.12
C LEU A 360 9.81 29.65 -10.31
N PHE A 361 10.51 28.54 -10.60
CA PHE A 361 11.66 28.09 -9.81
C PHE A 361 12.99 28.19 -10.56
N ARG A 362 12.95 28.35 -11.89
CA ARG A 362 14.14 28.38 -12.74
C ARG A 362 14.05 29.51 -13.75
N GLU A 363 15.19 30.13 -14.02
CA GLU A 363 15.38 31.05 -15.13
C GLU A 363 16.40 30.46 -16.10
N CYS A 364 16.19 30.68 -17.39
CA CYS A 364 17.02 30.14 -18.46
C CYS A 364 17.40 31.25 -19.44
N LYS A 365 18.70 31.45 -19.61
CA LYS A 365 19.28 32.36 -20.58
C LYS A 365 20.00 31.55 -21.65
N SER A 366 19.51 31.59 -22.89
CA SER A 366 20.00 30.73 -23.97
C SER A 366 19.94 29.24 -23.54
N ASN A 367 21.08 28.55 -23.43
CA ASN A 367 21.16 27.12 -23.07
C ASN A 367 21.46 26.85 -21.59
N THR A 368 21.63 27.89 -20.75
CA THR A 368 21.92 27.71 -19.33
C THR A 368 20.70 28.05 -18.48
N CYS A 369 20.31 27.11 -17.63
CA CYS A 369 19.22 27.25 -16.68
C CYS A 369 19.77 27.24 -15.26
N VAL A 370 19.37 28.22 -14.45
CA VAL A 370 19.74 28.33 -13.04
C VAL A 370 18.47 28.50 -12.19
N GLY A 371 18.55 28.13 -10.92
CA GLY A 371 17.47 28.42 -9.98
C GLY A 371 17.33 29.92 -9.77
N VAL A 372 16.11 30.42 -9.63
CA VAL A 372 15.89 31.86 -9.38
C VAL A 372 16.34 32.19 -7.95
N SER A 373 17.52 32.79 -7.79
CA SER A 373 18.19 32.97 -6.50
C SER A 373 17.85 34.27 -5.77
N ASP A 374 17.34 35.28 -6.46
CA ASP A 374 16.98 36.59 -5.87
C ASP A 374 15.50 36.88 -6.11
N THR A 375 14.65 36.14 -5.39
CA THR A 375 13.19 36.26 -5.52
C THR A 375 12.64 37.20 -4.47
N LYS A 376 12.00 38.28 -4.95
CA LYS A 376 11.17 39.16 -4.12
C LYS A 376 10.08 38.35 -3.41
N ASP A 377 9.65 38.79 -2.23
CA ASP A 377 8.70 38.02 -1.40
C ASP A 377 7.40 37.66 -2.11
N TRP A 378 6.86 38.54 -2.95
CA TRP A 378 5.66 38.26 -3.73
C TRP A 378 5.84 37.11 -4.73
N TRP A 379 7.06 36.89 -5.23
CA TRP A 379 7.37 35.76 -6.10
C TRP A 379 7.36 34.44 -5.32
N LYS A 380 7.94 34.44 -4.11
CA LYS A 380 7.88 33.29 -3.18
C LYS A 380 6.45 32.94 -2.80
N VAL A 381 5.61 33.95 -2.59
CA VAL A 381 4.17 33.78 -2.36
C VAL A 381 3.51 33.11 -3.58
N THR A 382 3.83 33.57 -4.79
CA THR A 382 3.33 32.96 -6.04
C THR A 382 3.75 31.49 -6.14
N GLN A 383 5.02 31.17 -5.85
CA GLN A 383 5.53 29.78 -5.79
C GLN A 383 4.75 28.92 -4.80
N ALA A 384 4.53 29.42 -3.57
CA ALA A 384 3.81 28.68 -2.54
C ALA A 384 2.36 28.40 -2.97
N PHE A 385 1.63 29.40 -3.47
CA PHE A 385 0.25 29.22 -3.93
C PHE A 385 0.14 28.34 -5.17
N SER A 386 1.12 28.36 -6.07
CA SER A 386 1.20 27.45 -7.21
C SER A 386 1.30 25.99 -6.78
N ILE A 387 2.16 25.71 -5.79
CA ILE A 387 2.35 24.38 -5.20
C ILE A 387 1.08 23.94 -4.45
N LEU A 388 0.50 24.81 -3.62
CA LEU A 388 -0.74 24.52 -2.89
C LEU A 388 -1.92 24.27 -3.85
N GLY A 389 -2.00 25.06 -4.93
CA GLY A 389 -2.95 24.87 -6.02
C GLY A 389 -2.82 23.47 -6.60
N LEU A 390 -1.60 23.09 -7.02
CA LEU A 390 -1.30 21.75 -7.56
C LEU A 390 -1.69 20.63 -6.59
N PHE A 391 -1.37 20.75 -5.31
CA PHE A 391 -1.76 19.78 -4.28
C PHE A 391 -3.29 19.64 -4.14
N ALA A 392 -4.01 20.74 -4.22
CA ALA A 392 -5.47 20.70 -4.19
C ALA A 392 -6.05 20.04 -5.45
N ILE A 393 -5.43 20.21 -6.63
CA ILE A 393 -5.82 19.50 -7.87
C ILE A 393 -5.59 18.00 -7.71
N THR A 394 -4.44 17.58 -7.19
CA THR A 394 -4.15 16.15 -7.02
C THR A 394 -5.09 15.50 -5.99
N GLY A 395 -5.44 16.21 -4.92
CA GLY A 395 -6.49 15.79 -3.99
C GLY A 395 -7.86 15.62 -4.67
N THR A 396 -8.24 16.58 -5.51
CA THR A 396 -9.48 16.52 -6.32
C THR A 396 -9.48 15.29 -7.23
N LEU A 397 -8.38 15.06 -7.95
CA LEU A 397 -8.23 13.91 -8.84
C LEU A 397 -8.37 12.60 -8.07
N ALA A 398 -7.77 12.52 -6.88
CA ALA A 398 -7.92 11.36 -6.01
C ALA A 398 -9.39 11.14 -5.65
N PHE A 399 -10.13 12.17 -5.21
CA PHE A 399 -11.56 12.03 -4.90
C PHE A 399 -12.39 11.60 -6.11
N GLY A 400 -12.10 12.14 -7.30
CA GLY A 400 -12.76 11.73 -8.55
C GLY A 400 -12.50 10.27 -8.90
N ILE A 401 -11.25 9.82 -8.83
CA ILE A 401 -10.90 8.41 -9.07
C ILE A 401 -11.59 7.50 -8.04
N LEU A 402 -11.58 7.88 -6.76
CA LEU A 402 -12.25 7.11 -5.72
C LEU A 402 -13.76 7.01 -5.94
N GLN A 403 -14.38 8.06 -6.49
CA GLN A 403 -15.80 8.07 -6.83
C GLN A 403 -16.18 6.97 -7.84
N CYS A 404 -15.24 6.53 -8.68
CA CYS A 404 -15.46 5.39 -9.59
C CYS A 404 -15.60 4.04 -8.85
N PHE A 405 -15.15 3.96 -7.60
CA PHE A 405 -15.06 2.70 -6.85
C PHE A 405 -16.02 2.61 -5.65
N VAL A 406 -16.64 3.72 -5.22
CA VAL A 406 -17.49 3.78 -4.02
C VAL A 406 -18.97 3.87 -4.40
N GLU A 407 -19.83 3.07 -3.75
CA GLU A 407 -21.27 3.03 -4.04
C GLU A 407 -22.04 4.29 -3.62
N ASP A 408 -21.67 4.90 -2.48
CA ASP A 408 -22.25 6.19 -2.06
C ASP A 408 -21.29 7.34 -2.36
N SER A 409 -21.38 7.84 -3.59
CA SER A 409 -20.48 8.87 -4.12
C SER A 409 -20.72 10.28 -3.57
N ARG A 410 -21.80 10.50 -2.79
CA ARG A 410 -22.22 11.86 -2.43
C ARG A 410 -21.22 12.60 -1.54
N VAL A 411 -20.63 11.90 -0.57
CA VAL A 411 -19.60 12.50 0.29
C VAL A 411 -18.34 12.82 -0.53
N LEU A 412 -17.92 11.89 -1.38
CA LEU A 412 -16.74 12.07 -2.23
C LEU A 412 -16.92 13.21 -3.23
N SER A 413 -18.09 13.35 -3.86
CA SER A 413 -18.38 14.51 -4.70
C SER A 413 -18.35 15.82 -3.93
N ARG A 414 -18.86 15.88 -2.68
CA ARG A 414 -18.73 17.08 -1.84
C ARG A 414 -17.27 17.42 -1.52
N CYS A 415 -16.45 16.41 -1.21
CA CYS A 415 -15.02 16.60 -0.99
C CYS A 415 -14.29 17.01 -2.28
N GLY A 416 -14.65 16.42 -3.42
CA GLY A 416 -14.17 16.79 -4.75
C GLY A 416 -14.51 18.25 -5.08
N ILE A 417 -15.73 18.68 -4.80
CA ILE A 417 -16.17 20.09 -4.96
C ILE A 417 -15.33 21.02 -4.08
N ALA A 418 -15.23 20.72 -2.78
CA ALA A 418 -14.49 21.56 -1.84
C ALA A 418 -13.00 21.69 -2.23
N SER A 419 -12.37 20.58 -2.62
CA SER A 419 -10.97 20.57 -3.07
C SER A 419 -10.79 21.29 -4.41
N CYS A 420 -11.71 21.13 -5.36
CA CYS A 420 -11.75 21.90 -6.61
C CYS A 420 -11.75 23.40 -6.35
N PHE A 421 -12.71 23.88 -5.55
CA PHE A 421 -12.84 25.32 -5.26
C PHE A 421 -11.68 25.85 -4.42
N THR A 422 -11.11 25.03 -3.55
CA THR A 422 -9.87 25.38 -2.82
C THR A 422 -8.71 25.55 -3.79
N SER A 423 -8.54 24.63 -4.75
CA SER A 423 -7.52 24.74 -5.79
C SER A 423 -7.72 26.00 -6.63
N VAL A 424 -8.94 26.26 -7.11
CA VAL A 424 -9.29 27.49 -7.84
C VAL A 424 -8.91 28.73 -7.03
N THR A 425 -9.22 28.76 -5.74
CA THR A 425 -8.87 29.90 -4.87
C THR A 425 -7.37 30.12 -4.79
N PHE A 426 -6.57 29.05 -4.61
CA PHE A 426 -5.11 29.17 -4.58
C PHE A 426 -4.53 29.64 -5.92
N LEU A 427 -5.01 29.10 -7.04
CA LEU A 427 -4.57 29.51 -8.37
C LEU A 427 -4.98 30.96 -8.69
N VAL A 428 -6.17 31.40 -8.25
CA VAL A 428 -6.60 32.80 -8.37
C VAL A 428 -5.69 33.72 -7.58
N ILE A 429 -5.32 33.36 -6.35
CA ILE A 429 -4.39 34.15 -5.54
C ILE A 429 -3.01 34.19 -6.23
N GLU A 430 -2.51 33.05 -6.70
CA GLU A 430 -1.24 32.93 -7.44
C GLU A 430 -1.17 33.93 -8.60
N PHE A 431 -2.09 33.84 -9.58
CA PHE A 431 -2.01 34.72 -10.73
C PHE A 431 -2.40 36.17 -10.40
N SER A 432 -3.23 36.42 -9.39
CA SER A 432 -3.59 37.80 -8.99
C SER A 432 -2.39 38.52 -8.35
N VAL A 433 -1.65 37.84 -7.47
CA VAL A 433 -0.41 38.37 -6.89
C VAL A 433 0.61 38.61 -7.98
N PHE A 434 0.76 37.65 -8.90
CA PHE A 434 1.68 37.73 -10.01
C PHE A 434 1.36 38.90 -10.94
N VAL A 435 0.13 39.02 -11.45
CA VAL A 435 -0.31 40.10 -12.34
C VAL A 435 -0.27 41.45 -11.63
N GLY A 436 -0.72 41.52 -10.38
CA GLY A 436 -0.73 42.76 -9.61
C GLY A 436 0.66 43.36 -9.43
N LYS A 437 1.71 42.54 -9.37
CA LYS A 437 3.09 43.00 -9.25
C LYS A 437 3.80 43.19 -10.58
N THR A 438 3.47 42.39 -11.59
CA THR A 438 4.15 42.43 -12.89
C THR A 438 3.50 43.40 -13.89
N SER A 439 2.24 43.79 -13.70
CA SER A 439 1.54 44.78 -14.54
C SER A 439 2.23 46.14 -14.58
N ALA A 440 2.89 46.56 -13.50
CA ALA A 440 3.70 47.79 -13.47
C ALA A 440 4.97 47.70 -14.33
N MET A 441 5.36 46.50 -14.76
CA MET A 441 6.58 46.21 -15.53
C MET A 441 6.28 45.66 -16.94
N SER A 442 5.01 45.68 -17.37
CA SER A 442 4.54 45.00 -18.60
C SER A 442 5.15 45.53 -19.90
N ALA A 443 5.84 46.67 -19.87
CA ALA A 443 6.54 47.23 -21.04
C ALA A 443 7.83 46.44 -21.40
N TYR A 444 8.37 45.64 -20.48
CA TYR A 444 9.69 45.02 -20.63
C TYR A 444 9.66 43.51 -20.88
N PHE A 445 8.48 42.87 -20.82
CA PHE A 445 8.34 41.43 -20.98
C PHE A 445 7.02 41.03 -21.63
N SER A 446 6.97 39.81 -22.14
CA SER A 446 5.74 39.15 -22.58
C SER A 446 5.36 38.02 -21.63
N TRP A 447 4.06 37.82 -21.41
CA TRP A 447 3.55 36.67 -20.66
C TRP A 447 3.92 35.37 -21.38
N GLY A 448 4.53 34.44 -20.65
CA GLY A 448 4.94 33.16 -21.22
C GLY A 448 3.84 32.09 -21.16
N TYR A 449 4.12 30.93 -21.76
CA TYR A 449 3.18 29.81 -21.84
C TYR A 449 2.77 29.25 -20.48
N GLY A 450 3.68 29.22 -19.49
CA GLY A 450 3.42 28.71 -18.15
C GLY A 450 2.34 29.53 -17.44
N PHE A 451 2.42 30.86 -17.52
CA PHE A 451 1.39 31.73 -16.94
C PHE A 451 -0.01 31.44 -17.54
N VAL A 452 -0.09 31.31 -18.87
CA VAL A 452 -1.35 30.99 -19.57
C VAL A 452 -1.85 29.60 -19.18
N LEU A 453 -0.97 28.61 -19.04
CA LEU A 453 -1.33 27.26 -18.64
C LEU A 453 -1.87 27.18 -17.21
N SER A 454 -1.38 27.98 -16.25
CA SER A 454 -1.98 28.05 -14.90
C SER A 454 -3.40 28.63 -14.93
N ILE A 455 -3.65 29.66 -15.75
CA ILE A 455 -5.02 30.18 -15.95
C ILE A 455 -5.93 29.09 -16.53
N ILE A 456 -5.47 28.38 -17.56
CA ILE A 456 -6.25 27.28 -18.16
C ILE A 456 -6.49 26.17 -17.12
N ALA A 457 -5.48 25.80 -16.33
CA ALA A 457 -5.62 24.81 -15.26
C ALA A 457 -6.67 25.25 -14.22
N CYS A 458 -6.68 26.53 -13.83
CA CYS A 458 -7.68 27.11 -12.95
C CYS A 458 -9.10 26.99 -13.52
N ILE A 459 -9.30 27.34 -14.79
CA ILE A 459 -10.59 27.24 -15.48
C ILE A 459 -11.05 25.77 -15.56
N LEU A 460 -10.15 24.85 -15.92
CA LEU A 460 -10.44 23.42 -15.97
C LEU A 460 -10.84 22.89 -14.58
N CYS A 461 -10.15 23.30 -13.52
CA CYS A 461 -10.51 22.95 -12.14
C CYS A 461 -11.87 23.48 -11.71
N PHE A 462 -12.25 24.69 -12.14
CA PHE A 462 -13.59 25.22 -11.91
C PHE A 462 -14.65 24.34 -12.59
N PHE A 463 -14.46 23.98 -13.87
CA PHE A 463 -15.39 23.11 -14.59
C PHE A 463 -15.45 21.70 -13.99
N THR A 464 -14.33 21.14 -13.52
CA THR A 464 -14.31 19.89 -12.75
C THR A 464 -15.22 19.98 -11.53
N GLY A 465 -15.16 21.09 -10.78
CA GLY A 465 -16.03 21.34 -9.64
C GLY A 465 -17.51 21.38 -10.03
N VAL A 466 -17.85 22.06 -11.13
CA VAL A 466 -19.22 22.09 -11.68
C VAL A 466 -19.70 20.69 -12.08
N MET A 467 -18.84 19.85 -12.65
CA MET A 467 -19.21 18.47 -13.00
C MET A 467 -19.49 17.61 -11.76
N PHE A 468 -18.74 17.79 -10.67
CA PHE A 468 -19.06 17.13 -9.40
C PHE A 468 -20.39 17.63 -8.78
N VAL A 469 -20.70 18.93 -8.91
CA VAL A 469 -22.01 19.48 -8.52
C VAL A 469 -23.13 18.85 -9.34
N ALA A 470 -22.94 18.70 -10.66
CA ALA A 470 -23.92 18.07 -11.53
C ALA A 470 -24.16 16.59 -11.17
N ASP A 471 -23.11 15.84 -10.81
CA ASP A 471 -23.27 14.46 -10.31
C ASP A 471 -24.06 14.40 -9.00
N LEU A 472 -23.85 15.35 -8.07
CA LEU A 472 -24.65 15.44 -6.84
C LEU A 472 -26.13 15.67 -7.13
N HIS A 473 -26.45 16.55 -8.07
CA HIS A 473 -27.84 16.82 -8.45
C HIS A 473 -28.51 15.61 -9.10
N HIS A 474 -27.81 14.91 -9.99
CA HIS A 474 -28.32 13.67 -10.59
C HIS A 474 -28.47 12.52 -9.58
N SER A 475 -27.67 12.53 -8.52
CA SER A 475 -27.72 11.52 -7.46
C SER A 475 -28.77 11.82 -6.39
N SER A 476 -29.43 12.98 -6.44
CA SER A 476 -30.53 13.29 -5.54
C SER A 476 -31.76 12.49 -5.97
N PRO A 477 -32.34 11.64 -5.09
CA PRO A 477 -33.54 10.90 -5.44
C PRO A 477 -34.63 11.92 -5.73
N THR A 478 -35.03 12.04 -6.99
CA THR A 478 -36.27 12.72 -7.35
C THR A 478 -37.38 12.09 -6.53
N VAL A 479 -37.94 12.86 -5.61
CA VAL A 479 -39.16 12.57 -4.85
C VAL A 479 -40.31 12.48 -5.85
N HIS A 480 -40.38 11.40 -6.61
CA HIS A 480 -41.40 11.14 -7.64
C HIS A 480 -42.18 9.85 -7.37
N GLY A 481 -42.24 9.40 -6.12
CA GLY A 481 -42.93 8.17 -5.73
C GLY A 481 -43.79 8.29 -4.47
N TRP A 482 -44.37 9.45 -4.19
CA TRP A 482 -45.41 9.65 -3.16
C TRP A 482 -46.80 9.88 -3.78
N GLN A 483 -47.02 9.46 -5.02
CA GLN A 483 -48.36 9.38 -5.62
C GLN A 483 -48.59 8.01 -6.26
N ARG A 484 -48.95 7.06 -5.40
CA ARG A 484 -49.83 5.93 -5.72
C ARG A 484 -50.28 5.30 -4.39
N GLU A 485 -51.17 6.02 -3.72
CA GLU A 485 -52.19 5.43 -2.85
C GLU A 485 -53.50 5.39 -3.63
#